data_AF-A0A356Z5D5-F1
#
_entry.id   AF-A0A356Z5D5-F1
#
_cell.length_a   1.000
_cell.length_b   1.000
_cell.length_c   1.000
_cell.angle_alpha   90.00
_cell.angle_beta   90.00
_cell.angle_gamma   90.00
#
_symmetry.space_group_name_H-M   'P 1'
#
loop_
_entity.id
_entity.type
_entity.pdbx_description
1 polymer ?
#
loop_
_entity_poly.entity_id
_entity_poly.type
_entity_poly.pdbx_seq_one_letter_code
_entity_poly.pdbx_strand_id
1 'polypeptide(L)'
;MERVILHSDLNNFYASVECLYRPDLRDKPVAVGGDQEQRHGIVLAKNYLAKATGIKTGEAIWQARQKCPELVIVPPNFPLYLRYSRLARKIYADYTDQIEPYGLGEAWVRP
;
A
#
# COMPACT_ATOMS: atom_id res chain seq x y z
N MET A 1 31.96 -2.34 17.09
CA MET A 1 30.49 -2.14 17.14
C MET A 1 29.86 -3.08 16.13
N GLU A 2 28.79 -3.75 16.53
CA GLU A 2 28.02 -4.63 15.65
C GLU A 2 27.20 -3.79 14.65
N ARG A 3 27.00 -4.32 13.43
CA ARG A 3 26.24 -3.62 12.39
C ARG A 3 24.74 -3.85 12.61
N VAL A 4 23.98 -2.77 12.76
CA VAL A 4 22.51 -2.80 12.83
C VAL A 4 21.94 -2.33 11.50
N ILE A 5 20.99 -3.08 10.94
CA ILE A 5 20.25 -2.71 9.74
C ILE A 5 18.76 -2.82 10.08
N LEU A 6 18.02 -1.73 9.89
CA LEU A 6 16.57 -1.68 10.08
C LEU A 6 15.88 -1.83 8.72
N HIS A 7 14.90 -2.72 8.63
CA HIS A 7 13.96 -2.77 7.52
C HIS A 7 12.69 -2.01 7.93
N SER A 8 12.27 -1.05 7.09
CA SER A 8 11.05 -0.30 7.28
C SER A 8 10.09 -0.59 6.12
N ASP A 9 8.87 -1.03 6.44
CA ASP A 9 7.80 -1.35 5.49
C ASP A 9 6.51 -0.61 5.90
N LEU A 10 5.96 0.18 4.98
CA LEU A 10 4.73 0.94 5.18
C LEU A 10 3.49 0.05 5.01
N ASN A 11 2.76 -0.14 6.12
CA ASN A 11 1.53 -0.94 6.16
C ASN A 11 0.49 -0.54 5.12
N ASN A 12 0.06 -1.54 4.33
CA ASN A 12 -1.02 -1.40 3.33
C ASN A 12 -0.82 -0.18 2.40
N PHE A 13 0.43 0.14 2.06
CA PHE A 13 0.86 1.46 1.59
C PHE A 13 -0.09 2.17 0.62
N TYR A 14 -0.40 1.57 -0.55
CA TYR A 14 -1.26 2.24 -1.53
C TYR A 14 -2.68 2.47 -1.01
N ALA A 15 -3.28 1.48 -0.32
CA ALA A 15 -4.63 1.62 0.24
C ALA A 15 -4.66 2.66 1.37
N SER A 16 -3.61 2.73 2.20
CA SER A 16 -3.45 3.73 3.25
C SER A 16 -3.38 5.15 2.68
N VAL A 17 -2.64 5.35 1.58
CA VAL A 17 -2.59 6.66 0.89
C VAL A 17 -3.95 7.02 0.31
N GLU A 18 -4.64 6.10 -0.35
CA GLU A 18 -5.97 6.35 -0.92
C GLU A 18 -7.01 6.73 0.16
N CYS A 19 -7.04 6.01 1.28
CA CYS A 19 -7.95 6.31 2.41
C CYS A 19 -7.61 7.64 3.12
N LEU A 20 -6.35 8.08 3.04
CA LEU A 20 -5.96 9.39 3.55
C LEU A 20 -6.57 10.52 2.72
N TYR A 21 -6.57 10.39 1.38
CA TYR A 21 -7.09 11.40 0.44
C TYR A 21 -8.59 11.35 0.21
N ARG A 22 -9.21 10.19 0.46
CA ARG A 22 -10.65 9.98 0.35
C ARG A 22 -11.23 9.57 1.69
N PRO A 23 -11.59 10.54 2.56
CA PRO A 23 -12.14 10.26 3.87
C PRO A 23 -13.39 9.37 3.84
N ASP A 24 -14.18 9.44 2.76
CA ASP A 24 -15.36 8.64 2.51
C ASP A 24 -15.08 7.13 2.32
N LEU A 25 -13.81 6.74 2.23
CA LEU A 25 -13.35 5.36 2.09
C LEU A 25 -12.83 4.74 3.39
N ARG A 26 -12.64 5.53 4.47
CA ARG A 26 -11.96 5.05 5.70
C ARG A 26 -12.70 3.92 6.40
N ASP A 27 -14.03 3.95 6.37
CA ASP A 27 -14.89 2.98 7.04
C ASP A 27 -15.39 1.88 6.09
N LYS A 28 -14.78 1.74 4.90
CA LYS A 28 -15.17 0.75 3.89
C LYS A 28 -14.02 -0.22 3.61
N PRO A 29 -14.28 -1.48 3.25
CA PRO A 29 -13.26 -2.35 2.71
C PRO A 29 -12.80 -1.83 1.34
N VAL A 30 -11.52 -1.50 1.23
CA VAL A 30 -10.94 -0.87 0.05
C VAL A 30 -9.77 -1.69 -0.47
N ALA A 31 -9.71 -1.86 -1.78
CA ALA A 31 -8.55 -2.38 -2.48
C ALA A 31 -8.14 -1.45 -3.62
N VAL A 32 -6.83 -1.24 -3.75
CA VAL A 32 -6.22 -0.64 -4.93
C VAL A 32 -6.06 -1.76 -5.95
N GLY A 33 -6.60 -1.59 -7.15
CA GLY A 33 -6.58 -2.62 -8.17
C GLY A 33 -6.50 -2.03 -9.58
N GLY A 34 -6.11 -2.87 -10.53
CA GLY A 34 -6.17 -2.55 -11.95
C GLY A 34 -7.60 -2.37 -12.45
N ASP A 35 -7.73 -2.04 -13.73
CA ASP A 35 -9.03 -1.87 -14.40
C ASP A 35 -9.89 -3.15 -14.27
N GLN A 36 -11.16 -2.96 -13.88
CA GLN A 36 -12.13 -4.05 -13.74
C GLN A 36 -12.56 -4.63 -15.09
N GLU A 37 -12.55 -3.84 -16.15
CA GLU A 37 -12.92 -4.29 -17.50
C GLU A 37 -11.82 -5.15 -18.12
N GLN A 38 -10.59 -4.98 -17.66
CA GLN A 38 -9.49 -5.86 -18.02
C GLN A 38 -9.63 -7.18 -17.26
N ARG A 39 -9.83 -8.29 -17.99
CA ARG A 39 -10.01 -9.66 -17.46
C ARG A 39 -8.91 -10.15 -16.51
N HIS A 40 -7.83 -9.38 -16.35
CA HIS A 40 -6.66 -9.71 -15.52
C HIS A 40 -6.40 -8.67 -14.40
N GLY A 41 -7.38 -7.85 -14.04
CA GLY A 41 -7.25 -6.93 -12.91
C GLY A 41 -7.01 -7.68 -11.59
N ILE A 42 -5.92 -7.32 -10.90
CA ILE A 42 -5.53 -7.89 -9.60
C ILE A 42 -5.57 -6.85 -8.47
N VAL A 43 -5.68 -7.34 -7.24
CA VAL A 43 -5.53 -6.53 -6.01
C VAL A 43 -4.05 -6.21 -5.80
N LEU A 44 -3.69 -4.93 -5.92
CA LEU A 44 -2.33 -4.42 -5.69
C LEU A 44 -2.07 -4.16 -4.21
N ALA A 45 -3.05 -3.61 -3.51
CA ALA A 45 -3.02 -3.37 -2.07
C ALA A 45 -4.45 -3.32 -1.53
N LYS A 46 -4.62 -3.43 -0.21
CA LYS A 46 -5.92 -3.39 0.44
C LYS A 46 -5.80 -2.85 1.85
N ASN A 47 -6.84 -2.22 2.37
CA ASN A 47 -6.87 -1.76 3.75
C ASN A 47 -7.15 -2.91 4.72
N TYR A 48 -7.09 -2.64 6.02
CA TYR A 48 -7.31 -3.66 7.04
C TYR A 48 -8.73 -4.26 7.00
N LEU A 49 -9.75 -3.46 6.68
CA LEU A 49 -11.13 -3.93 6.53
C LEU A 49 -11.26 -4.97 5.43
N ALA A 50 -10.71 -4.69 4.24
CA ALA A 50 -10.66 -5.67 3.15
C ALA A 50 -9.73 -6.86 3.47
N LYS A 51 -8.65 -6.66 4.24
CA LYS A 51 -7.77 -7.77 4.66
C LYS A 51 -8.49 -8.74 5.59
N ALA A 52 -9.37 -8.25 6.46
CA ALA A 52 -10.13 -9.06 7.42
C ALA A 52 -11.09 -10.06 6.75
N THR A 53 -11.54 -9.77 5.52
CA THR A 53 -12.42 -10.67 4.74
C THR A 53 -11.67 -11.78 4.00
N GLY A 54 -10.34 -11.88 4.17
CA GLY A 54 -9.52 -12.94 3.55
C GLY A 54 -9.07 -12.63 2.12
N ILE A 55 -9.18 -11.36 1.69
CA ILE A 55 -8.61 -10.89 0.43
C ILE A 55 -7.07 -10.99 0.48
N LYS A 56 -6.43 -11.42 -0.59
CA LYS A 56 -4.97 -11.58 -0.73
C LYS A 56 -4.43 -10.63 -1.80
N THR A 57 -3.20 -10.16 -1.60
CA THR A 57 -2.53 -9.33 -2.63
C THR A 57 -2.17 -10.22 -3.82
N GLY A 58 -2.35 -9.72 -5.03
CA GLY A 58 -2.14 -10.47 -6.27
C GLY A 58 -3.32 -11.34 -6.71
N GLU A 59 -4.40 -11.43 -5.93
CA GLU A 59 -5.60 -12.17 -6.37
C GLU A 59 -6.41 -11.36 -7.39
N ALA A 60 -7.18 -12.06 -8.23
CA ALA A 60 -8.05 -11.42 -9.20
C ALA A 60 -9.20 -10.66 -8.53
N ILE A 61 -9.56 -9.48 -9.03
CA ILE A 61 -10.59 -8.62 -8.44
C ILE A 61 -11.94 -9.35 -8.31
N TRP A 62 -12.30 -10.19 -9.28
CA TRP A 62 -13.54 -10.97 -9.22
C TRP A 62 -13.55 -11.95 -8.04
N GLN A 63 -12.41 -12.57 -7.71
CA GLN A 63 -12.28 -13.46 -6.54
C GLN A 63 -12.37 -12.67 -5.24
N ALA A 64 -11.75 -11.48 -5.20
CA ALA A 64 -11.83 -10.59 -4.04
C ALA A 64 -13.29 -10.16 -3.76
N ARG A 65 -14.06 -9.84 -4.81
CA ARG A 65 -15.48 -9.49 -4.69
C ARG A 65 -16.37 -10.63 -4.22
N GLN A 66 -16.03 -11.89 -4.51
CA GLN A 66 -16.74 -13.04 -3.95
C GLN A 66 -16.57 -13.15 -2.43
N LYS A 67 -15.44 -12.71 -1.88
CA LYS A 67 -15.16 -12.70 -0.44
C LYS A 67 -15.73 -11.47 0.27
N CYS A 68 -15.82 -10.36 -0.43
CA CYS A 68 -16.27 -9.07 0.09
C CYS A 68 -17.12 -8.37 -0.99
N PRO A 69 -18.45 -8.62 -1.01
CA PRO A 69 -19.36 -8.03 -2.00
C PRO A 69 -19.37 -6.50 -1.98
N GLU A 70 -19.13 -5.90 -0.82
CA GLU A 70 -19.06 -4.46 -0.58
C GLU A 70 -17.68 -3.83 -0.85
N LEU A 71 -16.73 -4.60 -1.41
CA LEU A 71 -15.38 -4.15 -1.71
C LEU A 71 -15.35 -2.97 -2.69
N VAL A 72 -14.79 -1.86 -2.23
CA VAL A 72 -14.52 -0.69 -3.06
C VAL A 72 -13.17 -0.86 -3.74
N ILE A 73 -13.16 -0.87 -5.08
CA ILE A 73 -11.94 -0.90 -5.87
C ILE A 73 -11.60 0.51 -6.31
N VAL A 74 -10.34 0.91 -6.12
CA VAL A 74 -9.82 2.18 -6.57
C VAL A 74 -8.64 2.00 -7.52
N PRO A 75 -8.52 2.84 -8.57
CA PRO A 75 -7.38 2.79 -9.47
C PRO A 75 -6.10 3.29 -8.77
N PRO A 76 -4.90 2.80 -9.15
CA PRO A 76 -3.66 3.24 -8.54
C PRO A 76 -3.29 4.68 -8.90
N ASN A 77 -2.94 5.48 -7.89
CA ASN A 77 -2.42 6.84 -8.08
C ASN A 77 -0.91 6.93 -7.76
N PHE A 78 -0.07 6.52 -8.71
CA PHE A 78 1.39 6.50 -8.56
C PHE A 78 2.04 7.86 -8.21
N PRO A 79 1.62 9.00 -8.79
CA PRO A 79 2.12 10.31 -8.36
C PRO A 79 1.94 10.55 -6.87
N LEU A 80 0.79 10.13 -6.31
CA LEU A 80 0.50 10.22 -4.89
C LEU A 80 1.41 9.30 -4.07
N TYR A 81 1.58 8.06 -4.50
CA TYR A 81 2.41 7.09 -3.82
C TYR A 81 3.88 7.53 -3.78
N LEU A 82 4.40 8.08 -4.90
CA LEU A 82 5.74 8.66 -4.97
C LEU A 82 5.93 9.81 -3.98
N ARG A 83 4.92 10.68 -3.83
CA ARG A 83 4.97 11.78 -2.86
C ARG A 83 5.12 11.26 -1.43
N TYR A 84 4.30 10.30 -1.01
CA TYR A 84 4.36 9.76 0.35
C TYR A 84 5.61 8.93 0.62
N SER A 85 6.09 8.20 -0.38
CA SER A 85 7.37 7.49 -0.30
C SER A 85 8.52 8.45 -0.01
N ARG A 86 8.57 9.60 -0.70
CA ARG A 86 9.57 10.65 -0.45
C ARG A 86 9.43 11.27 0.93
N LEU A 87 8.21 11.50 1.41
CA LEU A 87 7.97 12.05 2.75
C LEU A 87 8.43 11.09 3.85
N ALA A 88 8.13 9.79 3.72
CA ALA A 88 8.61 8.77 4.66
C ALA A 88 10.14 8.71 4.68
N ARG A 89 10.80 8.72 3.52
CA ARG A 89 12.26 8.75 3.44
C ARG A 89 12.89 10.02 3.98
N LYS A 90 12.20 11.16 3.88
CA LYS A 90 12.65 12.41 4.50
C LYS A 90 12.72 12.26 6.02
N ILE A 91 11.75 11.58 6.63
CA ILE A 91 11.80 11.27 8.07
C ILE A 91 13.02 10.39 8.38
N TYR A 92 13.31 9.37 7.56
CA TYR A 92 14.50 8.54 7.78
C TYR A 92 15.81 9.37 7.67
N ALA A 93 15.83 10.34 6.75
CA ALA A 93 16.98 11.22 6.52
C ALA A 93 17.26 12.17 7.70
N ASP A 94 16.32 12.35 8.62
CA ASP A 94 16.54 13.08 9.87
C ASP A 94 17.43 12.28 10.85
N TYR A 95 17.58 10.96 10.65
CA TYR A 95 18.36 10.07 11.52
C TYR A 95 19.67 9.60 10.88
N THR A 96 19.69 9.39 9.56
CA THR A 96 20.84 8.82 8.85
C THR A 96 20.81 9.14 7.36
N ASP A 97 21.98 9.23 6.73
CA ASP A 97 22.14 9.33 5.28
C ASP A 97 22.18 7.96 4.57
N GLN A 98 22.28 6.87 5.34
CA GLN A 98 22.36 5.50 4.82
C GLN A 98 20.97 4.88 4.69
N ILE A 99 20.27 5.25 3.62
CA ILE A 99 18.92 4.77 3.28
C ILE A 99 18.96 4.11 1.90
N GLU A 100 18.57 2.85 1.82
CA GLU A 100 18.45 2.09 0.58
C GLU A 100 16.98 1.76 0.29
N PRO A 101 16.33 2.47 -0.64
CA PRO A 101 14.93 2.19 -0.99
C PRO A 101 14.74 0.83 -1.67
N TYR A 102 13.71 0.11 -1.26
CA TYR A 102 13.29 -1.15 -1.88
C TYR A 102 11.84 -1.04 -2.37
N GLY A 103 11.62 -0.27 -3.43
CA GLY A 103 10.27 0.08 -3.90
C GLY A 103 9.67 1.31 -3.19
N LEU A 104 8.37 1.53 -3.34
CA LEU A 104 7.73 2.77 -2.85
C LEU A 104 7.43 2.75 -1.35
N GLY A 105 7.07 1.59 -0.80
CA GLY A 105 6.66 1.44 0.59
C GLY A 105 7.78 0.98 1.53
N GLU A 106 8.94 0.60 1.00
CA GLU A 106 9.98 -0.07 1.81
C GLU A 106 11.36 0.56 1.65
N ALA A 107 12.16 0.47 2.71
CA ALA A 107 13.56 0.87 2.70
C ALA A 107 14.36 0.12 3.77
N TRP A 108 15.63 -0.13 3.47
CA TRP A 108 16.64 -0.49 4.47
C TRP A 108 17.29 0.79 5.00
N VAL A 109 17.45 0.88 6.31
CA VAL A 109 17.92 2.08 7.02
C VAL A 109 19.01 1.67 7.99
N ARG A 110 20.15 2.35 7.96
CA ARG A 110 21.24 2.09 8.91
C ARG A 110 21.34 3.25 9.91
N PRO A 111 20.95 3.05 11.18
CA PRO A 111 21.04 4.07 12.22
C PRO A 111 22.48 4.41 12.60
#